data_AF-A0A955PVB3-F1
#
_entry.id   AF-A0A955PVB3-F1
#
_cell.length_a   1.000
_cell.length_b   1.000
_cell.length_c   1.000
_cell.angle_alpha   90.00
_cell.angle_beta   90.00
_cell.angle_gamma   90.00
#
_symmetry.space_group_name_H-M   'P 1'
#
loop_
_entity.id
_entity.type
_entity.pdbx_description
1 polymer ?
#
loop_
_entity_poly.entity_id
_entity_poly.type
_entity_poly.pdbx_seq_one_letter_code
_entity_poly.pdbx_strand_id
1 'polypeptide(L)'
;MTNLPHSDPPLLSSPAYKRADSDLAFLQRDDLRAVRLQLEWFKPELIQQDEGIESTIVVFGSARLLEPAAAKAKLLLAEKELAASPHDPEKKRAVAIAKNQEAYSPYYEEAREFGRLVS
;
A
#
# COMPACT_ATOMS: atom_id res chain seq x y z
N MET A 1 -35.50 -46.40 -25.30
CA MET A 1 -35.21 -45.13 -24.62
C MET A 1 -34.11 -45.38 -23.60
N THR A 2 -32.85 -45.21 -23.99
CA THR A 2 -31.69 -45.38 -23.12
C THR A 2 -30.98 -44.04 -23.03
N ASN A 3 -31.15 -43.36 -21.90
CA ASN A 3 -30.41 -42.14 -21.55
C ASN A 3 -28.94 -42.53 -21.33
N LEU A 4 -28.09 -42.21 -22.30
CA LEU A 4 -26.64 -42.18 -22.10
C LEU A 4 -26.29 -40.95 -21.26
N PRO A 5 -25.48 -41.06 -20.19
CA PRO A 5 -24.99 -39.90 -19.48
C PRO A 5 -24.16 -39.05 -20.46
N HIS A 6 -24.58 -37.82 -20.73
CA HIS A 6 -23.73 -36.81 -21.33
C HIS A 6 -22.65 -36.45 -20.31
N SER A 7 -21.57 -37.23 -20.27
CA SER A 7 -20.32 -36.78 -19.68
C SER A 7 -19.78 -35.70 -20.60
N ASP A 8 -19.61 -34.48 -20.08
CA ASP A 8 -18.98 -33.38 -20.82
C ASP A 8 -17.73 -33.88 -21.54
N PRO A 9 -17.57 -33.62 -22.85
CA PRO A 9 -16.45 -34.18 -23.62
C PRO A 9 -15.12 -33.80 -22.96
N PRO A 10 -14.18 -34.75 -22.78
CA PRO A 10 -12.93 -34.54 -22.03
C PRO A 10 -12.10 -33.33 -22.50
N LEU A 11 -12.33 -32.86 -23.72
CA LEU A 11 -11.77 -31.64 -24.29
C LEU A 11 -12.09 -30.39 -23.46
N LEU A 12 -13.29 -30.26 -22.88
CA LEU A 12 -13.69 -29.10 -22.08
C LEU A 12 -12.92 -28.96 -20.76
N SER A 13 -12.28 -30.05 -20.31
CA SER A 13 -11.41 -30.05 -19.12
C SER A 13 -9.95 -29.68 -19.42
N SER A 14 -9.58 -29.53 -20.70
CA SER A 14 -8.21 -29.19 -21.08
C SER A 14 -7.90 -27.70 -20.79
N PRO A 15 -6.70 -27.38 -20.26
CA PRO A 15 -6.26 -26.00 -20.04
C PRO A 15 -6.35 -25.12 -21.28
N ALA A 16 -6.25 -25.71 -22.49
CA ALA A 16 -6.33 -24.99 -23.75
C ALA A 16 -7.69 -24.33 -24.01
N TYR A 17 -8.76 -24.78 -23.34
CA TYR A 17 -10.10 -24.20 -23.44
C TYR A 17 -10.41 -23.22 -22.32
N LYS A 18 -9.48 -23.03 -21.38
CA LYS A 18 -9.62 -22.02 -20.34
C LYS A 18 -9.53 -20.64 -20.98
N ARG A 19 -10.52 -19.80 -20.71
CA ARG A 19 -10.52 -18.44 -21.25
C ARG A 19 -9.34 -17.65 -20.67
N ALA A 20 -8.69 -16.84 -21.49
CA ALA A 20 -7.52 -16.07 -21.09
C ALA A 20 -7.81 -15.12 -19.90
N ASP A 21 -9.01 -14.56 -19.82
CA ASP A 21 -9.42 -13.65 -18.73
C ASP A 21 -9.62 -14.37 -17.38
N SER A 22 -9.83 -15.69 -17.38
CA SER A 22 -9.93 -16.50 -16.15
C SER A 22 -8.68 -17.35 -15.89
N ASP A 23 -7.68 -17.29 -16.78
CA ASP A 23 -6.44 -18.05 -16.64
C ASP A 23 -5.29 -17.27 -16.02
N LEU A 24 -5.27 -17.20 -14.69
CA LEU A 24 -4.21 -16.52 -13.94
C LEU A 24 -2.80 -17.03 -14.25
N ALA A 25 -2.63 -18.34 -14.52
CA ALA A 25 -1.32 -18.89 -14.83
C ALA A 25 -0.80 -18.38 -16.19
N PHE A 26 -1.67 -18.29 -17.19
CA PHE A 26 -1.38 -17.64 -18.46
C PHE A 26 -1.10 -16.14 -18.25
N LEU A 27 -1.99 -15.42 -17.57
CA LEU A 27 -1.88 -13.98 -17.31
C LEU A 27 -0.61 -13.61 -16.53
N GLN A 28 -0.02 -14.50 -15.73
CA GLN A 28 1.19 -14.24 -14.96
C GLN A 28 2.50 -14.38 -15.76
N ARG A 29 2.46 -14.91 -16.99
CA ARG A 29 3.65 -15.05 -17.84
C ARG A 29 4.33 -13.71 -18.11
N ASP A 30 5.66 -13.72 -18.28
CA ASP A 30 6.43 -12.51 -18.57
C ASP A 30 6.00 -11.83 -19.87
N ASP A 31 5.62 -12.62 -20.88
CA ASP A 31 5.09 -12.14 -22.17
C ASP A 31 3.90 -11.17 -22.01
N LEU A 32 3.12 -11.33 -20.93
CA LEU A 32 1.90 -10.56 -20.66
C LEU A 32 2.11 -9.43 -19.64
N ARG A 33 3.36 -9.15 -19.24
CA ARG A 33 3.66 -8.07 -18.29
C ARG A 33 3.13 -6.72 -18.77
N ALA A 34 3.27 -6.40 -20.05
CA ALA A 34 2.78 -5.14 -20.61
C ALA A 34 1.25 -5.01 -20.49
N VAL A 35 0.51 -6.10 -20.74
CA VAL A 35 -0.95 -6.14 -20.58
C VAL A 35 -1.34 -5.96 -19.11
N ARG A 36 -0.65 -6.61 -18.18
CA ARG A 36 -0.88 -6.42 -16.74
C ARG A 36 -0.64 -4.97 -16.31
N LEU A 37 0.45 -4.36 -16.76
CA LEU A 37 0.74 -2.94 -16.47
C LEU A 37 -0.34 -2.00 -17.02
N GLN A 38 -0.85 -2.28 -18.23
CA GLN A 38 -1.96 -1.53 -18.80
C GLN A 38 -3.24 -1.67 -17.96
N LEU A 39 -3.53 -2.85 -17.42
CA LEU A 39 -4.65 -3.06 -16.50
C LEU A 39 -4.46 -2.34 -15.16
N GLU A 40 -3.24 -2.33 -14.61
CA GLU A 40 -2.92 -1.56 -13.39
C GLU A 40 -3.07 -0.05 -13.59
N TRP A 41 -2.91 0.44 -14.83
CA TRP A 41 -3.21 1.82 -15.18
C TRP A 41 -4.72 2.08 -15.32
N PHE A 42 -5.44 1.22 -16.05
CA PHE A 42 -6.87 1.43 -16.29
C PHE A 42 -7.73 1.26 -15.05
N LYS A 43 -7.38 0.34 -14.17
CA LYS A 43 -8.17 0.05 -12.97
C LYS A 43 -8.41 1.30 -12.09
N PRO A 44 -7.39 2.08 -11.68
CA PRO A 44 -7.62 3.28 -10.90
C PRO A 44 -8.34 4.39 -11.70
N GLU A 45 -8.10 4.49 -13.01
CA GLU A 45 -8.78 5.46 -13.88
C GLU A 45 -10.30 5.20 -13.93
N LEU A 46 -10.70 3.97 -14.22
CA LEU A 46 -12.11 3.59 -14.30
C LEU A 46 -12.82 3.79 -12.95
N ILE A 47 -12.17 3.42 -11.84
CA ILE A 47 -12.74 3.61 -10.51
C ILE A 47 -12.93 5.12 -10.21
N GLN A 48 -11.97 5.97 -10.56
CA GLN A 48 -12.12 7.42 -10.38
C GLN A 48 -13.26 7.99 -11.22
N GLN A 49 -13.44 7.52 -12.45
CA GLN A 49 -14.54 7.91 -13.32
C GLN A 49 -15.90 7.47 -12.75
N ASP A 50 -16.00 6.23 -12.28
CA ASP A 50 -17.23 5.68 -11.68
C ASP A 50 -17.65 6.45 -10.40
N GLU A 51 -16.67 6.92 -9.62
CA GLU A 51 -16.88 7.74 -8.42
C GLU A 51 -17.06 9.24 -8.72
N GLY A 52 -17.02 9.65 -10.00
CA GLY A 52 -17.20 11.04 -10.42
C GLY A 52 -16.06 11.99 -10.01
N ILE A 53 -14.84 11.49 -9.86
CA ILE A 53 -13.67 12.31 -9.51
C ILE A 53 -13.20 13.10 -10.73
N GLU A 54 -13.37 14.42 -10.72
CA GLU A 54 -12.98 15.30 -11.83
C GLU A 54 -11.54 15.84 -11.70
N SER A 55 -10.99 15.87 -10.48
CA SER A 55 -9.64 16.37 -10.22
C SER A 55 -9.00 15.66 -9.03
N THR A 56 -7.68 15.50 -9.10
CA THR A 56 -6.89 14.84 -8.07
C THR A 56 -5.74 15.71 -7.62
N ILE A 57 -5.41 15.66 -6.33
CA ILE A 57 -4.23 16.30 -5.77
C ILE A 57 -3.25 15.22 -5.31
N VAL A 58 -2.00 15.30 -5.76
CA VAL A 58 -0.94 14.38 -5.33
C VAL A 58 -0.14 15.04 -4.21
N VAL A 59 -0.12 14.40 -3.04
CA VAL A 59 0.62 14.85 -1.86
C VAL A 59 1.75 13.87 -1.55
N PHE A 60 2.95 14.39 -1.28
CA PHE A 60 4.10 13.60 -0.84
C PHE A 60 4.39 13.87 0.63
N GLY A 61 4.72 12.82 1.39
CA GLY A 61 5.02 12.93 2.80
C GLY A 61 5.75 11.71 3.34
N SER A 62 6.35 11.84 4.53
CA SER A 62 7.01 10.74 5.20
C SER A 62 6.00 9.77 5.81
N ALA A 63 6.04 8.50 5.41
CA ALA A 63 5.26 7.43 6.04
C ALA A 63 5.65 7.14 7.51
N ARG A 64 6.71 7.77 8.01
CA ARG A 64 7.25 7.59 9.38
C ARG A 64 6.94 8.76 10.32
N LEU A 65 6.16 9.73 9.85
CA LEU A 65 5.76 10.87 10.65
C LEU A 65 4.82 10.41 11.77
N LEU A 66 5.01 10.94 12.97
CA LEU A 66 4.18 10.68 14.13
C LEU A 66 3.44 11.95 14.51
N GLU A 67 2.24 11.82 15.04
CA GLU A 67 1.56 12.95 15.69
C GLU A 67 2.41 13.50 16.86
N PRO A 68 2.29 14.79 17.20
CA PRO A 68 3.14 15.43 18.21
C PRO A 68 3.19 14.69 19.56
N ALA A 69 2.04 14.23 20.06
CA ALA A 69 1.97 13.53 21.33
C ALA A 69 2.74 12.19 21.31
N ALA A 70 2.55 11.40 20.25
CA ALA A 70 3.23 10.12 20.08
C ALA A 70 4.74 10.30 19.85
N ALA A 71 5.14 11.31 19.07
CA ALA A 71 6.55 11.62 18.83
C ALA A 71 7.26 12.01 20.14
N LYS A 72 6.63 12.86 20.95
CA LYS A 72 7.13 13.26 22.27
C LYS A 72 7.22 12.08 23.23
N ALA A 73 6.18 11.25 23.32
CA ALA A 73 6.19 10.06 24.17
C ALA A 73 7.33 9.10 23.78
N LYS A 74 7.56 8.91 22.48
CA LYS A 74 8.64 8.08 21.95
C LYS A 74 10.03 8.64 22.28
N LEU A 75 10.21 9.97 22.18
CA LEU A 75 11.45 10.63 22.58
C LEU A 75 11.74 10.42 24.06
N LEU A 76 10.75 10.65 24.93
CA LEU A 76 10.89 10.46 26.38
C LEU A 76 11.27 9.01 26.73
N LEU A 77 10.66 8.03 26.06
CA LEU A 77 11.00 6.63 26.25
C LEU A 77 12.45 6.33 25.85
N ALA A 78 12.87 6.78 24.67
CA ALA A 78 14.22 6.58 24.18
C ALA A 78 15.28 7.24 25.09
N GLU A 79 14.98 8.44 25.62
CA GLU A 79 15.85 9.14 26.56
C GLU A 79 15.97 8.40 27.89
N LYS A 80 14.86 7.86 28.42
CA LYS A 80 14.86 7.04 29.63
C LYS A 80 15.69 5.76 29.45
N GLU A 81 15.55 5.09 28.32
CA GLU A 81 16.32 3.88 28.02
C GLU A 81 17.81 4.17 27.88
N LEU A 82 18.18 5.28 27.24
CA LEU A 82 19.56 5.73 27.14
C LEU A 82 20.14 6.11 28.51
N ALA A 83 19.35 6.78 29.38
CA ALA A 83 19.78 7.10 30.74
C ALA A 83 20.12 5.84 31.56
N ALA A 84 19.38 4.74 31.34
CA ALA A 84 19.69 3.45 31.96
C ALA A 84 20.93 2.75 31.38
N SER A 85 21.38 3.12 30.18
CA SER A 85 22.61 2.58 29.57
C SER A 85 23.32 3.64 28.69
N PRO A 86 24.03 4.61 29.28
CA PRO A 86 24.49 5.82 28.58
C PRO A 86 25.52 5.59 27.47
N HIS A 87 26.20 4.45 27.47
CA HIS A 87 27.24 4.11 26.50
C HIS A 87 26.74 3.22 25.36
N ASP A 88 25.47 2.82 25.37
CA ASP A 88 24.88 1.97 24.35
C ASP A 88 24.69 2.75 23.01
N PRO A 89 25.37 2.35 21.92
CA PRO A 89 25.28 3.04 20.64
C PRO A 89 23.90 2.92 19.98
N GLU A 90 23.17 1.83 20.19
CA GLU A 90 21.83 1.63 19.62
C GLU A 90 20.82 2.59 20.27
N LYS A 91 20.89 2.73 21.59
CA LYS A 91 20.03 3.66 22.33
C LYS A 91 20.32 5.12 21.99
N LYS A 92 21.59 5.48 21.77
CA LYS A 92 21.95 6.81 21.26
C LYS A 92 21.32 7.07 19.89
N ARG A 93 21.37 6.08 19.00
CA ARG A 93 20.74 6.17 17.68
C ARG A 93 19.22 6.28 17.78
N ALA A 94 18.59 5.52 18.67
CA ALA A 94 17.16 5.58 18.91
C ALA A 94 16.70 6.97 19.37
N VAL A 95 17.43 7.59 20.31
CA VAL A 95 17.20 8.99 20.73
C VAL A 95 17.34 9.95 19.56
N ALA A 96 18.39 9.83 18.74
CA ALA A 96 18.59 10.70 17.58
C ALA A 96 17.42 10.59 16.56
N ILE A 97 16.94 9.37 16.30
CA ILE A 97 15.77 9.16 15.45
C ILE A 97 14.52 9.78 16.07
N ALA A 98 14.28 9.55 17.37
CA ALA A 98 13.11 10.07 18.06
C ALA A 98 13.09 11.61 18.12
N LYS A 99 14.26 12.25 18.29
CA LYS A 99 14.42 13.71 18.21
C LYS A 99 14.03 14.24 16.84
N ASN A 100 14.49 13.61 15.76
CA ASN A 100 14.09 14.00 14.42
C ASN A 100 12.57 13.82 14.21
N GLN A 101 12.00 12.71 14.69
CA GLN A 101 10.55 12.48 14.59
C GLN A 101 9.75 13.53 15.36
N GLU A 102 10.19 13.93 16.55
CA GLU A 102 9.56 15.00 17.34
C GLU A 102 9.69 16.36 16.68
N ALA A 103 10.87 16.69 16.14
CA ALA A 103 11.09 17.93 15.39
C ALA A 103 10.21 18.05 14.13
N TYR A 104 9.94 16.94 13.43
CA TYR A 104 9.05 16.92 12.27
C TYR A 104 7.58 16.75 12.64
N SER A 105 7.24 16.33 13.86
CA SER A 105 5.86 16.04 14.26
C SER A 105 4.86 17.18 14.09
N PRO A 106 5.24 18.49 14.10
CA PRO A 106 4.31 19.55 13.76
C PRO A 106 3.60 19.30 12.44
N TYR A 107 4.36 18.97 11.36
CA TYR A 107 3.87 18.72 9.99
C TYR A 107 2.71 17.73 9.87
N TYR A 108 2.46 16.93 10.90
CA TYR A 108 1.28 16.08 10.99
C TYR A 108 -0.01 16.92 11.00
N GLU A 109 -0.06 18.00 11.78
CA GLU A 109 -1.22 18.88 11.85
C GLU A 109 -1.38 19.72 10.57
N GLU A 110 -0.29 20.18 9.95
CA GLU A 110 -0.34 20.86 8.65
C GLU A 110 -0.91 19.93 7.57
N ALA A 111 -0.53 18.64 7.58
CA ALA A 111 -1.09 17.66 6.65
C ALA A 111 -2.59 17.41 6.90
N ARG A 112 -3.02 17.41 8.17
CA ARG A 112 -4.45 17.29 8.51
C ARG A 112 -5.25 18.53 8.10
N GLU A 113 -4.69 19.71 8.32
CA GLU A 113 -5.31 20.97 7.94
C GLU A 113 -5.42 21.07 6.42
N PHE A 114 -4.36 20.71 5.69
CA PHE A 114 -4.40 20.59 4.24
C PHE A 114 -5.51 19.64 3.79
N GLY A 115 -5.61 18.46 4.43
CA GLY A 115 -6.69 17.51 4.17
C GLY A 115 -8.07 18.14 4.29
N ARG A 116 -8.34 18.93 5.34
CA ARG A 116 -9.62 19.64 5.52
C ARG A 116 -9.90 20.67 4.43
N LEU A 117 -8.86 21.33 3.90
CA LEU A 117 -9.01 22.35 2.86
C LEU A 117 -9.35 21.76 1.48
N VAL A 118 -8.94 20.52 1.22
CA VAL A 118 -9.09 19.86 -0.09
C VAL A 118 -10.09 18.70 -0.08
N SER A 119 -10.79 18.49 1.03
CA SER A 119 -11.87 17.48 1.18
C SER A 119 -13.21 17.98 0.67
#